data_AF-A0A926XPR8-F1
#
_entry.id   AF-A0A926XPR8-F1
#
_cell.length_a   1.000
_cell.length_b   1.000
_cell.length_c   1.000
_cell.angle_alpha   90.00
_cell.angle_beta   90.00
_cell.angle_gamma   90.00
#
_symmetry.space_group_name_H-M   'P 1'
#
loop_
_entity.id
_entity.type
_entity.pdbx_description
1 polymer ?
#
loop_
_entity_poly.entity_id
_entity_poly.type
_entity_poly.pdbx_seq_one_letter_code
_entity_poly.pdbx_strand_id
1 'polypeptide(L)'
;MNSMLGIILLADVLPAQTIPIIGGVGFIVFELIVIVCETLVLWQLEWGTWQRSLLDASLTNMTSGIIGLPLSLINFAALYRILPPAIFFPLWLFLSWALSFLIEGSMLLLLRRKPLRETAFASAVANAASYCVLILLFGVLRLWFSPR
;
A
#
# COMPACT_ATOMS: atom_id res chain seq x y z
N MET A 1 -2.26 -27.94 7.52
CA MET A 1 -1.81 -27.73 8.92
C MET A 1 -0.33 -27.35 9.06
N ASN A 2 0.47 -27.29 7.97
CA ASN A 2 1.92 -27.10 8.05
C ASN A 2 2.41 -25.65 7.87
N SER A 3 1.61 -24.75 7.28
CA SER A 3 1.99 -23.34 7.09
C SER A 3 1.94 -22.51 8.37
N MET A 4 1.00 -22.82 9.28
CA MET A 4 0.97 -22.19 10.60
C MET A 4 2.20 -22.58 11.45
N LEU A 5 2.68 -23.83 11.32
CA LEU A 5 3.83 -24.33 12.06
C LEU A 5 5.15 -23.66 11.64
N GLY A 6 5.31 -23.35 10.35
CA GLY A 6 6.47 -22.61 9.85
C GLY A 6 6.54 -21.15 10.33
N ILE A 7 5.40 -20.47 10.41
CA ILE A 7 5.32 -19.10 10.95
C ILE A 7 5.56 -19.08 12.46
N ILE A 8 5.05 -20.08 13.19
CA ILE A 8 5.28 -20.24 14.64
C ILE A 8 6.76 -20.52 14.92
N LEU A 9 7.40 -21.42 14.16
CA LEU A 9 8.84 -21.71 14.31
C LEU A 9 9.74 -20.51 13.95
N LEU A 10 9.38 -19.70 12.95
CA LEU A 10 10.10 -18.46 12.63
C LEU A 10 9.97 -17.41 13.74
N ALA A 11 8.80 -17.32 14.39
CA ALA A 11 8.56 -16.41 15.50
C ALA A 11 9.29 -16.84 16.79
N ASP A 12 9.51 -18.14 16.99
CA ASP A 12 10.23 -18.68 18.16
C ASP A 12 11.76 -18.60 18.00
N VAL A 13 12.28 -18.57 16.77
CA VAL A 13 13.74 -18.57 16.47
C VAL A 13 14.28 -17.15 16.26
N LEU A 14 13.45 -16.24 15.77
CA LEU A 14 13.87 -14.85 15.56
C LEU A 14 13.73 -14.05 16.85
N PRO A 15 14.74 -13.26 17.24
CA PRO A 15 14.59 -12.28 18.31
C PRO A 15 13.35 -11.41 18.06
N ALA A 16 12.62 -11.06 19.13
CA ALA A 16 11.38 -10.27 19.02
C ALA A 16 11.56 -8.96 18.21
N GLN A 17 12.78 -8.38 18.22
CA GLN A 17 13.14 -7.21 17.42
C GLN A 17 13.29 -7.46 15.91
N THR A 18 13.46 -8.71 15.44
CA THR A 18 13.73 -9.00 14.03
C THR A 18 12.49 -8.90 13.15
N ILE A 19 11.31 -9.25 13.66
CA ILE A 19 10.04 -9.16 12.92
C ILE A 19 9.71 -7.69 12.57
N PRO A 20 9.77 -6.72 13.51
CA PRO A 20 9.60 -5.30 13.19
C PRO A 20 10.65 -4.76 12.21
N ILE A 21 11.90 -5.21 12.30
CA ILE A 21 12.98 -4.74 11.40
C ILE A 21 12.74 -5.23 9.97
N ILE A 22 12.42 -6.51 9.79
CA ILE A 22 12.12 -7.07 8.46
C ILE A 22 10.84 -6.42 7.90
N GLY A 23 9.81 -6.25 8.73
CA GLY A 23 8.58 -5.55 8.34
C GLY A 23 8.84 -4.10 7.94
N GLY A 24 9.64 -3.37 8.70
CA GLY A 24 9.99 -1.97 8.44
C GLY A 24 10.83 -1.79 7.18
N VAL A 25 11.87 -2.61 6.99
CA VAL A 25 12.70 -2.57 5.78
C VAL A 25 11.87 -2.97 4.56
N GLY A 26 11.07 -4.03 4.66
CA GLY A 26 10.17 -4.46 3.59
C GLY A 26 9.16 -3.38 3.21
N PHE A 27 8.59 -2.68 4.20
CA PHE A 27 7.70 -1.56 3.98
C PHE A 27 8.38 -0.41 3.24
N ILE A 28 9.59 -0.01 3.67
CA ILE A 28 10.34 1.08 3.00
C ILE A 28 10.64 0.71 1.53
N VAL A 29 11.11 -0.51 1.28
CA VAL A 29 11.41 -0.96 -0.09
C VAL A 29 10.13 -0.97 -0.95
N PHE A 30 9.02 -1.46 -0.39
CA PHE A 30 7.73 -1.46 -1.06
C PHE A 30 7.29 -0.03 -1.41
N GLU A 31 7.36 0.89 -0.45
CA GLU A 31 7.00 2.29 -0.65
C GLU A 31 7.82 2.96 -1.76
N LEU A 32 9.12 2.67 -1.81
CA LEU A 32 9.99 3.19 -2.89
C LEU A 32 9.57 2.67 -4.27
N ILE A 33 9.17 1.41 -4.36
CA ILE A 33 8.66 0.84 -5.62
C ILE A 33 7.35 1.52 -6.02
N VAL A 34 6.44 1.70 -5.06
CA VAL A 34 5.17 2.40 -5.28
C VAL A 34 5.40 3.82 -5.79
N ILE A 35 6.26 4.60 -5.12
CA ILE A 35 6.60 5.96 -5.54
C ILE A 35 7.12 5.99 -6.99
N VAL A 36 7.97 5.04 -7.38
CA VAL A 36 8.46 4.95 -8.76
C VAL A 36 7.34 4.62 -9.74
N CYS A 37 6.46 3.67 -9.42
CA CYS A 37 5.31 3.33 -10.23
C CYS A 37 4.36 4.52 -10.41
N GLU A 38 4.02 5.22 -9.34
CA GLU A 38 3.14 6.39 -9.40
C GLU A 38 3.78 7.56 -10.13
N THR A 39 5.10 7.76 -9.96
CA THR A 39 5.86 8.74 -10.74
C THR A 39 5.73 8.47 -12.24
N LEU A 40 5.88 7.21 -12.65
CA LEU A 40 5.74 6.80 -14.05
C LEU A 40 4.33 7.04 -14.57
N VAL A 41 3.29 6.69 -13.79
CA VAL A 41 1.89 6.94 -14.13
C VAL A 41 1.63 8.44 -14.31
N LEU A 42 1.99 9.26 -13.31
CA LEU A 42 1.79 10.71 -13.37
C LEU A 42 2.56 11.34 -14.52
N TRP A 43 3.79 10.90 -14.78
CA TRP A 43 4.59 11.36 -15.91
C TRP A 43 3.94 11.01 -17.26
N GLN A 44 3.42 9.78 -17.42
CA GLN A 44 2.72 9.36 -18.64
C GLN A 44 1.38 10.09 -18.85
N LEU A 45 0.72 10.50 -17.77
CA LEU A 45 -0.51 11.31 -17.80
C LEU A 45 -0.23 12.81 -18.02
N GLU A 46 1.00 13.18 -18.40
CA GLU A 46 1.41 14.58 -18.62
C GLU A 46 1.09 15.46 -17.39
N TRP A 47 1.23 14.89 -16.19
CA TRP A 47 1.01 15.60 -14.94
C TRP A 47 2.09 16.65 -14.68
N GLY A 48 3.29 16.44 -15.22
CA GLY A 48 4.43 17.34 -15.07
C GLY A 48 5.71 16.78 -15.67
N THR A 49 6.83 17.47 -15.39
CA THR A 49 8.16 16.90 -15.62
C THR A 49 8.37 15.70 -14.70
N TRP A 50 9.28 14.80 -15.06
CA TRP A 50 9.66 13.64 -14.24
C TRP A 50 9.91 13.99 -12.78
N GLN A 51 10.74 15.02 -12.52
CA GLN A 51 11.07 15.48 -11.16
C GLN A 51 9.84 15.96 -10.39
N ARG A 52 8.90 16.62 -11.08
CA ARG A 52 7.69 17.10 -10.44
C ARG A 52 6.71 15.97 -10.14
N SER A 53 6.57 15.02 -11.07
CA SER A 53 5.80 13.79 -10.82
C SER A 53 6.38 12.99 -9.67
N LEU A 54 7.72 12.91 -9.55
CA LEU A 54 8.38 12.24 -8.45
C LEU A 54 8.11 12.91 -7.11
N LEU A 55 8.19 14.23 -7.06
CA LEU A 55 7.87 14.99 -5.85
C LEU A 55 6.39 14.84 -5.48
N ASP A 56 5.48 15.00 -6.44
CA ASP A 56 4.05 14.90 -6.20
C ASP A 56 3.70 13.48 -5.71
N ALA A 57 4.24 12.41 -6.34
CA ALA A 57 4.09 11.02 -5.91
C ALA A 57 4.70 10.76 -4.52
N SER A 58 5.88 11.32 -4.22
CA SER A 58 6.50 11.17 -2.90
C SER A 58 5.66 11.83 -1.81
N LEU A 59 5.13 13.03 -2.07
CA LEU A 59 4.29 13.76 -1.12
C LEU A 59 2.94 13.06 -0.90
N THR A 60 2.33 12.52 -1.96
CA THR A 60 1.06 11.79 -1.86
C THR A 60 1.25 10.52 -1.04
N ASN A 61 2.25 9.70 -1.36
CA ASN A 61 2.59 8.46 -0.63
C ASN A 61 2.97 8.71 0.83
N MET A 62 3.82 9.70 1.11
CA MET A 62 4.13 10.06 2.49
C MET A 62 2.89 10.46 3.27
N THR A 63 1.95 11.17 2.63
CA THR A 63 0.70 11.60 3.26
C THR A 63 -0.23 10.41 3.50
N SER A 64 -0.41 9.51 2.52
CA SER A 64 -1.19 8.27 2.69
C SER A 64 -0.54 7.32 3.69
N GLY A 65 0.79 7.28 3.81
CA GLY A 65 1.50 6.57 4.87
C GLY A 65 1.26 7.17 6.26
N ILE A 66 1.40 8.49 6.42
CA ILE A 66 1.22 9.15 7.73
C ILE A 66 -0.25 9.08 8.21
N ILE A 67 -1.21 9.24 7.30
CA ILE A 67 -2.64 9.30 7.65
C ILE A 67 -3.32 7.94 7.52
N GLY A 68 -3.10 7.27 6.40
CA GLY A 68 -3.77 6.02 6.04
C GLY A 68 -3.30 4.84 6.88
N LEU A 69 -2.01 4.76 7.25
CA LEU A 69 -1.47 3.63 7.99
C LEU A 69 -2.03 3.56 9.43
N PRO A 70 -2.06 4.65 10.24
CA PRO A 70 -2.73 4.63 11.55
C PRO A 70 -4.22 4.32 11.45
N LEU A 71 -4.93 4.93 10.48
CA LEU A 71 -6.36 4.68 10.27
C LEU A 71 -6.63 3.22 9.87
N SER A 72 -5.79 2.66 9.01
CA SER A 72 -5.89 1.26 8.58
C SER A 72 -5.64 0.31 9.74
N LEU A 73 -4.65 0.58 10.61
CA LEU A 73 -4.36 -0.23 11.80
C LEU A 73 -5.51 -0.22 12.82
N ILE A 74 -6.10 0.95 13.08
CA ILE A 74 -7.26 1.09 13.98
C ILE A 74 -8.44 0.28 13.42
N ASN A 75 -8.74 0.44 12.14
CA ASN A 75 -9.83 -0.29 11.48
C ASN A 75 -9.56 -1.80 11.39
N PHE A 76 -8.32 -2.20 11.15
CA PHE A 76 -7.91 -3.62 11.12
C PHE A 76 -8.24 -4.30 12.45
N ALA A 77 -7.82 -3.71 13.56
CA ALA A 77 -8.04 -4.28 14.89
C ALA A 77 -9.53 -4.36 15.25
N ALA A 78 -10.33 -3.38 14.82
CA ALA A 78 -11.78 -3.37 15.05
C ALA A 78 -12.49 -4.42 14.18
N LEU A 79 -12.25 -4.41 12.86
CA LEU A 79 -12.93 -5.27 11.89
C LEU A 79 -12.54 -6.75 12.04
N TYR A 80 -11.28 -7.04 12.37
CA TYR A 80 -10.80 -8.41 12.57
C TYR A 80 -11.51 -9.14 13.71
N ARG A 81 -12.00 -8.39 14.71
CA ARG A 81 -12.71 -8.97 15.87
C ARG A 81 -14.17 -9.35 15.57
N ILE A 82 -14.77 -8.76 14.54
CA ILE A 82 -16.21 -8.85 14.28
C ILE A 82 -16.57 -9.54 12.96
N LEU A 83 -15.61 -9.65 12.02
CA LEU A 83 -15.85 -10.26 10.71
C LEU A 83 -15.10 -11.59 10.54
N PRO A 84 -15.71 -12.58 9.85
CA PRO A 84 -15.00 -13.77 9.40
C PRO A 84 -13.81 -13.42 8.48
N PRO A 85 -12.68 -14.16 8.53
CA PRO A 85 -11.49 -13.86 7.73
C PRO A 85 -11.75 -13.74 6.21
N ALA A 86 -12.65 -14.55 5.67
CA ALA A 86 -13.02 -14.56 4.26
C ALA A 86 -13.72 -13.26 3.80
N ILE A 87 -14.36 -12.54 4.71
CA ILE A 87 -15.03 -11.25 4.45
C ILE A 87 -14.11 -10.10 4.83
N PHE A 88 -13.43 -10.24 5.97
CA PHE A 88 -12.52 -9.26 6.51
C PHE A 88 -11.44 -8.82 5.52
N PHE A 89 -10.71 -9.78 4.94
CA PHE A 89 -9.52 -9.45 4.14
C PHE A 89 -9.86 -8.69 2.84
N PRO A 90 -10.85 -9.12 2.02
CA PRO A 90 -11.28 -8.35 0.85
C PRO A 90 -11.83 -6.97 1.22
N LEU A 91 -12.62 -6.88 2.29
CA LEU A 91 -13.22 -5.61 2.73
C LEU A 91 -12.14 -4.63 3.21
N TRP A 92 -11.19 -5.09 4.02
CA TRP A 92 -10.10 -4.26 4.52
C TRP A 92 -9.20 -3.76 3.38
N LEU A 93 -8.90 -4.61 2.39
CA LEU A 93 -8.16 -4.19 1.20
C LEU A 93 -8.91 -3.11 0.40
N PHE A 94 -10.20 -3.32 0.18
CA PHE A 94 -11.04 -2.35 -0.54
C PHE A 94 -11.15 -1.01 0.20
N LEU A 95 -11.37 -1.04 1.52
CA LEU A 95 -11.43 0.18 2.33
C LEU A 95 -10.09 0.91 2.37
N SER A 96 -8.98 0.18 2.48
CA SER A 96 -7.64 0.77 2.43
C SER A 96 -7.38 1.41 1.05
N TRP A 97 -7.84 0.78 -0.03
CA TRP A 97 -7.69 1.31 -1.38
C TRP A 97 -8.49 2.59 -1.56
N ALA A 98 -9.76 2.56 -1.16
CA ALA A 98 -10.63 3.72 -1.23
C ALA A 98 -10.09 4.88 -0.40
N LEU A 99 -9.54 4.61 0.78
CA LEU A 99 -8.91 5.61 1.63
C LEU A 99 -7.67 6.22 0.98
N SER A 100 -6.79 5.39 0.40
CA SER A 100 -5.58 5.87 -0.31
C SER A 100 -5.95 6.73 -1.51
N PHE A 101 -6.92 6.26 -2.31
CA PHE A 101 -7.48 7.01 -3.44
C PHE A 101 -7.99 8.40 -3.04
N LEU A 102 -8.72 8.47 -1.91
CA LEU A 102 -9.23 9.74 -1.39
C LEU A 102 -8.11 10.66 -0.91
N ILE A 103 -7.12 10.14 -0.18
CA ILE A 103 -6.01 10.94 0.35
C ILE A 103 -5.14 11.46 -0.80
N GLU A 104 -4.72 10.58 -1.70
CA GLU A 104 -3.85 10.93 -2.82
C GLU A 104 -4.56 11.81 -3.84
N GLY A 105 -5.83 11.51 -4.15
CA GLY A 105 -6.65 12.36 -5.02
C GLY A 105 -6.84 13.76 -4.44
N SER A 106 -7.05 13.88 -3.13
CA SER A 106 -7.13 15.19 -2.47
C SER A 106 -5.80 15.93 -2.52
N MET A 107 -4.68 15.23 -2.30
CA MET A 107 -3.34 15.82 -2.37
C MET A 107 -2.99 16.32 -3.77
N LEU A 108 -3.24 15.51 -4.80
CA LEU A 108 -3.00 15.90 -6.19
C LEU A 108 -3.86 17.11 -6.59
N LEU A 109 -5.10 17.19 -6.08
CA LEU A 109 -5.98 18.34 -6.30
C LEU A 109 -5.36 19.62 -5.73
N LEU A 110 -4.84 19.54 -4.50
CA LEU A 110 -4.19 20.64 -3.81
C LEU A 110 -2.87 21.06 -4.49
N LEU A 111 -2.10 20.09 -5.00
CA LEU A 111 -0.78 20.33 -5.58
C LEU A 111 -0.82 20.98 -6.97
N ARG A 112 -1.80 20.65 -7.80
CA ARG A 112 -1.85 21.11 -9.21
C ARG A 112 -3.07 21.92 -9.59
N ARG A 113 -4.13 21.95 -8.78
CA ARG A 113 -5.42 22.62 -9.10
C ARG A 113 -5.98 22.23 -10.49
N LYS A 114 -5.67 21.02 -10.98
CA LYS A 114 -6.29 20.47 -12.19
C LYS A 114 -7.78 20.15 -11.93
N PRO A 115 -8.61 19.99 -12.98
CA PRO A 115 -10.00 19.59 -12.81
C PRO A 115 -10.15 18.33 -11.94
N LEU A 116 -11.21 18.28 -11.14
CA LEU A 116 -11.50 17.14 -10.23
C LEU A 116 -11.49 15.80 -10.96
N ARG A 117 -12.05 15.75 -12.18
CA ARG A 117 -12.12 14.53 -12.98
C ARG A 117 -10.74 14.01 -13.39
N GLU A 118 -9.83 14.90 -13.79
CA GLU A 118 -8.46 14.53 -14.17
C GLU A 118 -7.67 14.07 -12.95
N THR A 119 -7.84 14.75 -11.82
CA THR A 119 -7.18 14.41 -10.57
C THR A 119 -7.67 13.06 -10.03
N ALA A 120 -8.98 12.83 -10.07
CA ALA A 120 -9.59 11.56 -9.69
C ALA A 120 -9.12 10.44 -10.62
N PHE A 121 -9.03 10.68 -11.93
CA PHE A 121 -8.52 9.67 -12.86
C PHE A 121 -7.04 9.35 -12.57
N ALA A 122 -6.19 10.36 -12.39
CA ALA A 122 -4.78 10.17 -12.07
C ALA A 122 -4.58 9.39 -10.76
N SER A 123 -5.30 9.77 -9.69
CA SER A 123 -5.27 9.06 -8.41
C SER A 123 -5.75 7.60 -8.52
N ALA A 124 -6.80 7.35 -9.31
CA ALA A 124 -7.33 6.00 -9.48
C ALA A 124 -6.34 5.09 -10.20
N VAL A 125 -5.69 5.59 -11.25
CA VAL A 125 -4.70 4.83 -12.03
C VAL A 125 -3.42 4.60 -11.22
N ALA A 126 -2.95 5.62 -10.49
CA ALA A 126 -1.80 5.52 -9.59
C ALA A 126 -2.04 4.44 -8.52
N ASN A 127 -3.14 4.54 -7.77
CA ASN A 127 -3.50 3.55 -6.75
C ASN A 127 -3.71 2.15 -7.31
N ALA A 128 -4.34 2.02 -8.47
CA ALA A 128 -4.51 0.72 -9.12
C ALA A 128 -3.16 0.07 -9.43
N ALA A 129 -2.19 0.84 -9.94
CA ALA A 129 -0.83 0.36 -10.19
C ALA A 129 -0.14 -0.09 -8.89
N SER A 130 -0.24 0.70 -7.82
CA SER A 130 0.31 0.40 -6.49
C SER A 130 -0.27 -0.89 -5.91
N TYR A 131 -1.58 -1.12 -6.10
CA TYR A 131 -2.24 -2.35 -5.67
C TYR A 131 -1.86 -3.57 -6.51
N CYS A 132 -1.56 -3.41 -7.80
CA CYS A 132 -0.99 -4.50 -8.60
C CYS A 132 0.38 -4.93 -8.06
N VAL A 133 1.24 -3.98 -7.67
CA VAL A 133 2.53 -4.28 -7.01
C VAL A 133 2.29 -5.03 -5.70
N LEU A 134 1.32 -4.59 -4.91
CA LEU A 134 0.97 -5.23 -3.64
C LEU A 134 0.49 -6.67 -3.85
N ILE A 135 -0.41 -6.91 -4.79
CA ILE A 135 -0.91 -8.26 -5.14
C ILE A 135 0.24 -9.16 -5.61
N LEU A 136 1.14 -8.66 -6.47
CA LEU A 136 2.31 -9.42 -6.93
C LEU A 136 3.23 -9.76 -5.76
N LEU A 137 3.52 -8.80 -4.88
CA LEU A 137 4.33 -9.02 -3.70
C LEU A 137 3.72 -10.11 -2.80
N PHE A 138 2.44 -10.00 -2.48
CA PHE A 138 1.73 -11.02 -1.67
C PHE A 138 1.69 -12.38 -2.37
N GLY A 139 1.51 -12.41 -3.69
CA GLY A 139 1.56 -13.63 -4.50
C GLY A 139 2.92 -14.32 -4.42
N VAL A 140 4.01 -13.57 -4.59
CA VAL A 140 5.39 -14.08 -4.49
C VAL A 140 5.69 -14.58 -3.08
N LEU A 141 5.34 -13.81 -2.05
CA LEU A 141 5.52 -14.23 -0.65
C LEU A 141 4.74 -15.51 -0.35
N ARG A 142 3.48 -15.60 -0.81
CA ARG A 142 2.67 -16.81 -0.65
C ARG A 142 3.32 -18.03 -1.30
N LEU A 143 3.85 -17.89 -2.52
CA LEU A 143 4.53 -18.98 -3.22
C LEU A 143 5.83 -19.39 -2.52
N TRP A 144 6.58 -18.42 -1.98
CA TRP A 144 7.82 -18.64 -1.27
C TRP A 144 7.63 -19.39 0.06
N PHE A 145 6.59 -19.03 0.83
CA PHE A 145 6.28 -19.64 2.12
C PHE A 145 5.31 -20.83 2.03
N SER A 146 4.87 -21.21 0.83
CA SER A 146 4.05 -22.42 0.66
C SER A 146 4.93 -23.64 0.92
N PRO A 147 4.58 -24.53 1.87
CA PRO A 147 5.30 -25.78 2.06
C PRO A 147 5.24 -26.58 0.75
N ARG A 148 6.42 -26.98 0.24
CA ARG A 148 6.54 -27.90 -0.89
C ARG A 148 6.19 -29.33 -0.46
#